data_AF-A0A1F3PPF6-F1
#
_entry.id   AF-A0A1F3PPF6-F1
#
_cell.length_a   1.000
_cell.length_b   1.000
_cell.length_c   1.000
_cell.angle_alpha   90.00
_cell.angle_beta   90.00
_cell.angle_gamma   90.00
#
_symmetry.space_group_name_H-M   'P 1'
#
loop_
_entity.id
_entity.type
_entity.pdbx_description
1 polymer ?
#
loop_
_entity_poly.entity_id
_entity_poly.type
_entity_poly.pdbx_seq_one_letter_code
_entity_poly.pdbx_strand_id
1 'polypeptide(L)'
;MHANDVRKTADKINSYYKDEDYLEDRVLDGIFMDITEQSSKGKYSFEYDKTAGLTSKDLRYCKGKLEELDYSVSVDYEKSTMIISW
;
A
#
# COMPACT_ATOMS: atom_id res chain seq x y z
N MET A 1 8.03 -39.01 15.06
CA MET A 1 8.38 -37.58 15.21
C MET A 1 9.28 -37.22 14.03
N HIS A 2 8.89 -36.41 13.06
CA HIS A 2 8.95 -34.95 13.16
C HIS A 2 7.97 -34.32 12.15
N ALA A 3 6.78 -33.96 12.62
CA ALA A 3 5.81 -33.12 11.90
C ALA A 3 6.01 -31.61 12.22
N ASN A 4 7.13 -31.26 12.86
CA ASN A 4 7.31 -29.94 13.48
C ASN A 4 8.11 -28.93 12.64
N ASP A 5 8.74 -29.33 11.53
CA ASP A 5 9.49 -28.40 10.69
C ASP A 5 8.66 -27.77 9.57
N VAL A 6 7.54 -28.37 9.17
CA VAL A 6 6.70 -27.81 8.08
C VAL A 6 5.76 -26.71 8.61
N ARG A 7 5.36 -26.75 9.88
CA ARG A 7 4.45 -25.74 10.47
C ARG A 7 5.11 -24.37 10.63
N LYS A 8 6.40 -24.31 10.99
CA LYS A 8 7.09 -23.01 11.18
C LYS A 8 7.34 -22.27 9.87
N THR A 9 7.46 -22.98 8.76
CA THR A 9 7.60 -22.36 7.43
C THR A 9 6.24 -21.93 6.87
N ALA A 10 5.17 -22.71 7.14
CA ALA A 10 3.81 -22.36 6.75
C ALA A 10 3.27 -21.14 7.49
N ASP A 11 3.51 -21.00 8.81
CA ASP A 11 3.05 -19.82 9.58
C ASP A 11 3.74 -18.52 9.16
N LYS A 12 4.99 -18.58 8.67
CA LYS A 12 5.66 -17.41 8.10
C LYS A 12 5.19 -17.08 6.69
N ILE A 13 4.95 -18.09 5.85
CA ILE A 13 4.48 -17.88 4.48
C ILE A 13 3.03 -17.36 4.47
N ASN A 14 2.17 -17.81 5.40
CA ASN A 14 0.79 -17.33 5.51
C ASN A 14 0.64 -15.90 6.06
N SER A 15 1.70 -15.33 6.64
CA SER A 15 1.67 -13.94 7.09
C SER A 15 1.97 -12.97 5.93
N TYR A 16 2.85 -13.34 5.00
CA TYR A 16 3.22 -12.47 3.86
C TYR A 16 2.06 -12.24 2.87
N TYR A 17 1.24 -13.25 2.61
CA TYR A 17 0.09 -13.11 1.70
C TYR A 17 -1.08 -12.33 2.32
N LYS A 18 -1.25 -12.40 3.65
CA LYS A 18 -2.26 -11.59 4.34
C LYS A 18 -1.98 -10.09 4.28
N ASP A 19 -0.71 -9.72 4.23
CA ASP A 19 -0.31 -8.30 4.22
C ASP A 19 -0.56 -7.67 2.84
N GLU A 20 -0.34 -8.40 1.73
CA GLU A 20 -0.61 -7.86 0.39
C GLU A 20 -2.09 -7.66 0.10
N ASP A 21 -2.95 -8.64 0.44
CA ASP A 21 -4.41 -8.49 0.32
C ASP A 21 -4.92 -7.30 1.17
N TYR A 22 -4.34 -7.09 2.36
CA TYR A 22 -4.67 -5.92 3.19
C TYR A 22 -4.27 -4.60 2.51
N LEU A 23 -3.10 -4.53 1.86
CA LEU A 23 -2.67 -3.32 1.17
C LEU A 23 -3.56 -3.00 -0.02
N GLU A 24 -3.97 -4.01 -0.79
CA GLU A 24 -4.88 -3.81 -1.92
C GLU A 24 -6.28 -3.38 -1.45
N ASP A 25 -6.89 -4.11 -0.51
CA ASP A 25 -8.29 -3.87 -0.09
C ASP A 25 -8.49 -2.64 0.80
N ARG A 26 -7.47 -2.23 1.59
CA ARG A 26 -7.61 -1.12 2.54
C ARG A 26 -6.87 0.13 2.11
N VAL A 27 -5.63 -0.01 1.68
CA VAL A 27 -4.75 1.14 1.43
C VAL A 27 -4.97 1.66 0.02
N LEU A 28 -4.88 0.80 -0.99
CA LEU A 28 -5.08 1.21 -2.38
C LEU A 28 -6.53 1.63 -2.63
N ASP A 29 -7.52 0.88 -2.14
CA ASP A 29 -8.94 1.27 -2.28
C ASP A 29 -9.21 2.65 -1.63
N GLY A 30 -8.68 2.88 -0.42
CA GLY A 30 -8.75 4.18 0.25
C GLY A 30 -8.10 5.30 -0.56
N ILE A 31 -6.95 5.04 -1.17
CA ILE A 31 -6.27 5.96 -2.08
C ILE A 31 -7.16 6.27 -3.29
N PHE A 32 -7.74 5.27 -3.96
CA PHE A 32 -8.58 5.49 -5.14
C PHE A 32 -9.88 6.25 -4.83
N MET A 33 -10.50 5.98 -3.69
CA MET A 33 -11.64 6.77 -3.20
C MET A 33 -11.26 8.24 -3.02
N ASP A 34 -10.15 8.50 -2.33
CA ASP A 34 -9.68 9.88 -2.11
C ASP A 34 -9.30 10.55 -3.44
N ILE A 35 -8.63 9.85 -4.37
CA ILE A 35 -8.33 10.35 -5.73
C ILE A 35 -9.62 10.77 -6.45
N THR A 36 -10.65 9.93 -6.40
CA THR A 36 -11.94 10.20 -7.04
C THR A 36 -12.59 11.45 -6.43
N GLU A 37 -12.54 11.59 -5.11
CA GLU A 37 -13.04 12.77 -4.42
C GLU A 37 -12.25 14.04 -4.77
N GLN A 38 -10.91 13.98 -4.79
CA GLN A 38 -10.06 15.12 -5.15
C GLN A 38 -10.24 15.53 -6.62
N SER A 39 -10.43 14.55 -7.51
CA SER A 39 -10.75 14.80 -8.93
C SER A 39 -12.07 15.55 -9.08
N SER A 40 -13.10 15.17 -8.31
CA SER A 40 -14.39 15.89 -8.30
C SER A 40 -14.26 17.34 -7.81
N LYS A 41 -13.22 17.63 -7.00
CA LYS A 41 -12.86 18.97 -6.53
C LYS A 41 -11.92 19.73 -7.49
N GLY A 42 -11.59 19.15 -8.65
CA GLY A 42 -10.71 19.73 -9.66
C GLY A 42 -9.23 19.71 -9.30
N LYS A 43 -8.81 18.83 -8.37
CA LYS A 43 -7.39 18.63 -8.06
C LYS A 43 -6.84 17.43 -8.82
N TYR A 44 -5.55 17.53 -9.17
CA TYR A 44 -4.79 16.56 -9.96
C TYR A 44 -3.60 15.99 -9.17
N SER A 45 -3.51 16.35 -7.89
CA SER A 45 -2.57 15.77 -6.95
C SER A 45 -3.09 15.88 -5.53
N PHE A 46 -2.66 14.95 -4.68
CA PHE A 46 -2.90 15.03 -3.25
C PHE A 46 -1.82 14.29 -2.47
N GLU A 47 -1.73 14.68 -1.20
CA GLU A 47 -0.89 14.04 -0.21
C GLU A 47 -1.77 13.04 0.57
N TYR A 48 -1.33 11.78 0.58
CA TYR A 48 -1.91 10.69 1.34
C TYR A 48 -1.06 10.43 2.59
N ASP A 49 -1.53 10.93 3.71
CA ASP A 49 -0.91 10.85 5.04
C ASP A 49 -1.47 9.70 5.90
N LYS A 50 -2.53 9.03 5.43
CA LYS A 50 -3.17 7.87 6.09
C LYS A 50 -2.36 6.57 5.98
N THR A 51 -1.03 6.66 5.84
CA THR A 51 -0.13 5.49 5.79
C THR A 51 0.46 5.14 7.17
N ALA A 52 -0.10 5.69 8.25
CA ALA A 52 0.32 5.40 9.61
C ALA A 52 0.28 3.90 9.90
N GLY A 53 1.44 3.33 10.25
CA GLY A 53 1.60 1.90 10.52
C GLY A 53 2.05 1.06 9.31
N LEU A 54 2.15 1.65 8.12
CA LEU A 54 2.75 0.99 6.97
C LEU A 54 4.27 1.00 7.09
N THR A 55 4.90 -0.13 6.74
CA THR A 55 6.35 -0.23 6.65
C THR A 55 6.85 0.38 5.35
N SER A 56 8.16 0.66 5.26
CA SER A 56 8.76 1.12 4.00
C SER A 56 8.57 0.13 2.85
N LYS A 57 8.40 -1.16 3.14
CA LYS A 57 8.10 -2.19 2.13
C LYS A 57 6.68 -2.01 1.58
N ASP A 58 5.72 -1.75 2.45
CA ASP A 58 4.31 -1.58 2.11
C ASP A 58 4.08 -0.32 1.28
N LEU A 59 4.73 0.78 1.66
CA LEU A 59 4.73 2.02 0.88
C LEU A 59 5.31 1.81 -0.52
N ARG A 60 6.39 1.03 -0.63
CA ARG A 60 7.01 0.70 -1.91
C ARG A 60 6.10 -0.17 -2.77
N TYR A 61 5.37 -1.11 -2.17
CA TYR A 61 4.37 -1.92 -2.86
C TYR A 61 3.25 -1.05 -3.42
N CYS A 62 2.67 -0.19 -2.58
CA CYS A 62 1.58 0.71 -3.00
C CYS A 62 2.02 1.66 -4.11
N LYS A 63 3.23 2.24 -3.99
CA LYS A 63 3.83 3.05 -5.07
C LYS A 63 3.93 2.27 -6.38
N GLY A 64 4.44 1.04 -6.34
CA GLY A 64 4.59 0.22 -7.55
C GLY A 64 3.25 -0.02 -8.25
N LYS A 65 2.20 -0.38 -7.49
CA LYS A 65 0.86 -0.62 -8.02
C LYS A 65 0.21 0.63 -8.62
N LEU A 66 0.43 1.79 -8.00
CA LEU A 66 -0.06 3.06 -8.53
C LEU A 66 0.72 3.47 -9.79
N GLU A 67 2.04 3.31 -9.82
CA GLU A 67 2.86 3.58 -11.01
C GLU A 67 2.53 2.64 -12.18
N GLU A 68 2.15 1.39 -11.92
CA GLU A 68 1.63 0.44 -12.93
C GLU A 68 0.31 0.91 -13.58
N LEU A 69 -0.44 1.77 -12.89
CA LEU A 69 -1.70 2.35 -13.34
C LEU A 69 -1.53 3.78 -13.89
N ASP A 70 -0.30 4.16 -14.26
CA ASP A 70 0.08 5.48 -14.79
C ASP A 70 -0.05 6.66 -13.80
N TYR A 71 -0.16 6.41 -12.49
CA TYR A 71 -0.08 7.46 -11.48
C TYR A 71 1.37 7.86 -11.18
N SER A 72 1.62 9.15 -11.00
CA SER A 72 2.92 9.65 -10.54
C SER A 72 2.95 9.69 -9.01
N VAL A 73 3.80 8.85 -8.40
CA VAL A 73 3.86 8.69 -6.94
C VAL A 73 5.24 9.00 -6.37
N SER A 74 5.30 9.96 -5.45
CA SER A 74 6.45 10.24 -4.60
C SER A 74 6.18 9.79 -3.16
N VAL A 75 7.17 9.21 -2.49
CA VAL A 75 7.01 8.69 -1.13
C VAL A 75 8.04 9.33 -0.21
N ASP A 76 7.56 9.95 0.86
CA ASP A 76 8.37 10.37 1.99
C ASP A 76 8.35 9.25 3.04
N TYR A 77 9.43 8.48 3.11
CA TYR A 77 9.57 7.35 4.04
C TYR A 77 9.81 7.80 5.49
N GLU A 78 10.30 9.03 5.71
CA GLU A 78 10.50 9.55 7.07
C GLU A 78 9.17 9.95 7.69
N LYS A 79 8.29 10.55 6.89
CA LYS A 79 6.95 10.96 7.33
C LYS A 79 5.89 9.89 7.12
N SER A 80 6.20 8.82 6.39
CA SER A 80 5.20 7.85 5.91
C SER A 80 4.07 8.60 5.21
N THR A 81 4.41 9.22 4.08
CA THR A 81 3.47 10.03 3.31
C THR A 81 3.67 9.76 1.83
N MET A 82 2.58 9.64 1.07
CA MET A 82 2.65 9.47 -0.37
C MET A 82 2.01 10.65 -1.09
N ILE A 83 2.73 11.26 -2.01
CA ILE A 83 2.20 12.29 -2.90
C ILE A 83 1.85 11.60 -4.21
N ILE A 84 0.58 11.65 -4.59
CA ILE A 84 0.04 10.97 -5.77
C ILE A 84 -0.52 12.03 -6.71
N SER A 85 -0.18 11.93 -8.00
CA SER A 85 -0.65 12.83 -9.05
C SER A 85 -1.16 12.04 -10.27
N TRP A 86 -2.19 12.56 -10.95
CA TRP A 86 -2.83 11.98 -12.14
C TRP A 86 -3.32 13.04 -13.12
#